data_AF-A0A7S8FDI7-F1
#
_entry.id   AF-A0A7S8FDI7-F1
#
_cell.length_a   1.000
_cell.length_b   1.000
_cell.length_c   1.000
_cell.angle_alpha   90.00
_cell.angle_beta   90.00
_cell.angle_gamma   90.00
#
_symmetry.space_group_name_H-M   'P 1'
#
loop_
_entity.id
_entity.type
_entity.pdbx_description
1 polymer ?
#
loop_
_entity_poly.entity_id
_entity_poly.type
_entity_poly.pdbx_seq_one_letter_code
_entity_poly.pdbx_strand_id
1 'polypeptide(L)'
;MISTGSRTGGGRRNYGPRWLFYVSSLFAFMEMSACTMVGALPFSGDSWKEEVLLHDGSKIIVERTVERGGRHEVGQKPPYKEQRLRFTMPRTTQTVTWEDHYSDDLGQANFLPMALDVVEGTPYLVVYPMGCLSYNKWGRPNPPYVVFHYHDKKWTRTPLQELPTDITTPNVLFSQPDVEVERFGKRVITADMIKGVIAGYKQPEFKTILRTPVKAGSEGSTANCEEMIHYKCGWINPQGTFGREYMDRTCK
;
A
#
# COMPACT_ATOMS: atom_id res chain seq x y z
N MET A 1 93.46 11.48 -0.04
CA MET A 1 94.20 12.43 -0.88
C MET A 1 93.88 12.14 -2.34
N ILE A 2 93.77 13.22 -3.10
CA ILE A 2 93.32 13.40 -4.48
C ILE A 2 94.06 12.52 -5.49
N SER A 3 93.37 12.08 -6.55
CA SER A 3 93.78 12.21 -7.97
C SER A 3 93.02 11.17 -8.82
N THR A 4 91.93 11.50 -9.51
CA THR A 4 91.77 12.20 -10.81
C THR A 4 92.18 11.42 -12.07
N GLY A 5 91.24 11.39 -13.02
CA GLY A 5 91.48 11.38 -14.47
C GLY A 5 91.25 10.03 -15.16
N SER A 6 90.70 9.92 -16.37
CA SER A 6 89.93 10.81 -17.26
C SER A 6 89.67 10.02 -18.56
N ARG A 7 88.52 10.29 -19.21
CA ARG A 7 88.25 10.32 -20.67
C ARG A 7 88.85 9.23 -21.57
N THR A 8 88.05 8.49 -22.33
CA THR A 8 87.58 8.77 -23.72
C THR A 8 87.03 7.42 -24.22
N GLY A 9 86.10 7.22 -25.15
CA GLY A 9 85.49 8.03 -26.21
C GLY A 9 85.22 7.09 -27.41
N GLY A 10 84.03 7.16 -28.00
CA GLY A 10 83.79 6.80 -29.41
C GLY A 10 83.27 5.38 -29.72
N GLY A 11 82.08 5.30 -30.33
CA GLY A 11 81.57 4.04 -30.92
C GLY A 11 80.11 4.03 -31.35
N ARG A 12 79.74 4.90 -32.31
CA ARG A 12 78.56 4.83 -33.19
C ARG A 12 78.45 3.40 -33.83
N ARG A 13 77.31 2.76 -34.15
CA ARG A 13 76.00 3.18 -34.71
C ARG A 13 75.07 1.94 -34.81
N ASN A 14 73.77 2.16 -34.56
CA ASN A 14 72.59 1.69 -35.31
C ASN A 14 72.23 0.18 -35.35
N TYR A 15 70.96 -0.29 -35.49
CA TYR A 15 69.65 0.27 -35.83
C TYR A 15 68.55 -0.59 -35.14
N GLY A 16 67.41 0.00 -34.80
CA GLY A 16 66.13 -0.72 -34.84
C GLY A 16 65.14 -0.38 -33.73
N PRO A 17 63.91 0.05 -34.03
CA PRO A 17 63.10 0.83 -33.10
C PRO A 17 62.09 -0.04 -32.34
N ARG A 18 61.78 0.33 -31.10
CA ARG A 18 60.41 0.24 -30.56
C ARG A 18 60.29 1.06 -29.29
N TRP A 19 59.92 2.31 -29.53
CA TRP A 19 59.42 3.22 -28.52
C TRP A 19 58.17 2.63 -27.85
N LEU A 20 58.15 2.77 -26.51
CA LEU A 20 57.05 3.10 -25.58
C LEU A 20 55.66 2.48 -25.88
N PHE A 21 54.94 1.94 -24.88
CA PHE A 21 54.42 2.71 -23.75
C PHE A 21 54.25 1.86 -22.48
N TYR A 22 54.64 2.47 -21.35
CA TYR A 22 54.18 2.19 -20.00
C TYR A 22 52.69 2.54 -19.86
N VAL A 23 51.87 1.67 -19.26
CA VAL A 23 50.71 2.11 -18.48
C VAL A 23 50.57 1.21 -17.25
N SER A 24 50.80 1.84 -16.11
CA SER A 24 50.59 1.39 -14.75
C SER A 24 49.12 1.08 -14.50
N SER A 25 48.78 -0.12 -14.03
CA SER A 25 47.42 -0.45 -13.60
C SER A 25 47.19 0.04 -12.17
N LEU A 26 46.41 1.12 -12.04
CA LEU A 26 45.88 1.63 -10.77
C LEU A 26 44.64 0.80 -10.40
N PHE A 27 44.69 0.06 -9.29
CA PHE A 27 43.50 -0.58 -8.71
C PHE A 27 42.64 0.48 -8.01
N ALA A 28 41.53 0.87 -8.64
CA ALA A 28 40.48 1.64 -7.98
C ALA A 28 39.52 0.68 -7.27
N PHE A 29 39.61 0.62 -5.93
CA PHE A 29 38.54 0.09 -5.09
C PHE A 29 37.39 1.10 -5.12
N MET A 30 36.35 0.83 -5.93
CA MET A 30 35.05 1.46 -5.74
C MET A 30 34.25 0.61 -4.76
N GLU A 31 34.18 1.08 -3.52
CA GLU A 31 33.17 0.68 -2.55
C GLU A 31 31.78 1.02 -3.12
N MET A 32 31.05 0.01 -3.57
CA MET A 32 29.63 0.18 -3.87
C MET A 32 28.86 0.27 -2.55
N SER A 33 28.65 1.51 -2.11
CA SER A 33 27.67 1.83 -1.05
C SER A 33 26.28 1.43 -1.54
N ALA A 34 25.83 0.26 -1.10
CA ALA A 34 24.49 -0.24 -1.32
C ALA A 34 23.52 0.47 -0.38
N CYS A 35 22.76 1.44 -0.88
CA CYS A 35 21.40 1.76 -0.44
C CYS A 35 20.85 2.94 -1.26
N THR A 36 20.06 2.65 -2.29
CA THR A 36 18.89 3.45 -2.75
C THR A 36 18.30 2.80 -4.00
N MET A 37 17.84 1.56 -3.87
CA MET A 37 16.82 1.02 -4.78
C MET A 37 15.47 1.24 -4.11
N VAL A 38 15.08 2.51 -3.96
CA VAL A 38 13.66 2.84 -3.84
C VAL A 38 13.12 2.61 -5.24
N GLY A 39 12.45 1.47 -5.42
CA GLY A 39 11.88 1.06 -6.70
C GLY A 39 11.11 2.21 -7.34
N ALA A 40 11.65 2.72 -8.46
CA ALA A 40 10.92 3.54 -9.39
C ALA A 40 9.88 2.65 -10.08
N LEU A 41 8.74 2.47 -9.40
CA LEU A 41 7.52 2.01 -10.05
C LEU A 41 6.74 3.25 -10.52
N PRO A 42 6.23 3.27 -11.77
CA PRO A 42 5.53 4.41 -12.33
C PRO A 42 4.08 4.42 -11.83
N PHE A 43 3.86 4.86 -10.60
CA PHE A 43 2.51 5.16 -10.09
C PHE A 43 2.33 6.67 -10.06
N SER A 44 1.40 7.19 -10.86
CA SER A 44 1.03 8.62 -10.90
C SER A 44 -0.01 8.99 -9.83
N GLY A 45 -0.02 8.28 -8.69
CA GLY A 45 -0.99 8.46 -7.61
C GLY A 45 -0.53 9.42 -6.52
N ASP A 46 -1.45 9.84 -5.67
CA ASP A 46 -1.12 10.58 -4.46
C ASP A 46 -0.45 9.66 -3.44
N SER A 47 0.66 10.12 -2.84
CA SER A 47 1.39 9.40 -1.79
C SER A 47 1.64 10.27 -0.58
N TRP A 48 1.53 9.67 0.60
CA TRP A 48 1.83 10.27 1.91
C TRP A 48 2.23 9.20 2.91
N LYS A 49 2.61 9.64 4.11
CA LYS A 49 2.96 8.78 5.24
C LYS A 49 1.96 8.96 6.37
N GLU A 50 1.56 7.86 6.99
CA GLU A 50 0.70 7.82 8.18
C GLU A 50 1.52 7.21 9.34
N GLU A 51 1.53 7.90 10.48
CA GLU A 51 2.06 7.37 11.73
C GLU A 51 0.96 6.53 12.39
N VAL A 52 1.12 5.21 12.32
CA VAL A 52 0.16 4.24 12.85
C VAL A 52 0.57 3.86 14.26
N LEU A 53 -0.31 4.14 15.23
CA LEU A 53 -0.16 3.73 16.63
C LEU A 53 -0.66 2.30 16.81
N LEU A 54 0.24 1.40 17.23
CA LEU A 54 -0.04 -0.02 17.46
C LEU A 54 -0.63 -0.25 18.86
N HIS A 55 -1.21 -1.43 19.08
CA HIS A 55 -1.81 -1.81 20.37
C HIS A 55 -0.85 -1.73 21.56
N ASP A 56 0.45 -1.95 21.35
CA ASP A 56 1.49 -1.89 22.39
C ASP A 56 1.99 -0.46 22.70
N GLY A 57 1.39 0.55 22.06
CA GLY A 57 1.76 1.96 22.20
C GLY A 57 2.95 2.38 21.35
N SER A 58 3.59 1.45 20.64
CA SER A 58 4.63 1.78 19.66
C SER A 58 4.00 2.35 18.37
N LYS A 59 4.84 2.98 17.54
CA LYS A 59 4.42 3.65 16.31
C LYS A 59 5.22 3.13 15.13
N ILE A 60 4.57 2.95 14.00
CA ILE A 60 5.20 2.67 12.71
C ILE A 60 4.84 3.73 11.68
N ILE A 61 5.68 3.89 10.67
CA ILE A 61 5.39 4.75 9.52
C ILE A 61 4.91 3.86 8.39
N VAL A 62 3.69 4.13 7.93
CA VAL A 62 3.07 3.49 6.77
C VAL A 62 3.08 4.48 5.62
N GLU A 63 3.74 4.12 4.52
CA GLU A 63 3.57 4.81 3.26
C GLU A 63 2.27 4.34 2.60
N ARG A 64 1.41 5.27 2.23
CA ARG A 64 0.17 5.01 1.53
C ARG A 64 0.21 5.64 0.16
N THR A 65 -0.21 4.90 -0.85
CA THR A 65 -0.40 5.39 -2.20
C THR A 65 -1.80 5.10 -2.67
N VAL A 66 -2.41 6.06 -3.35
CA VAL A 66 -3.75 5.95 -3.91
C VAL A 66 -3.76 6.49 -5.33
N GLU A 67 -4.32 5.72 -6.25
CA GLU A 67 -4.61 6.17 -7.60
C GLU A 67 -6.13 6.27 -7.78
N ARG A 68 -6.61 7.41 -8.28
CA ARG A 68 -8.02 7.60 -8.63
C ARG A 68 -8.23 7.37 -10.12
N GLY A 69 -9.35 6.78 -10.49
CA GLY A 69 -9.71 6.53 -11.88
C GLY A 69 -11.06 5.83 -12.00
N GLY A 70 -11.62 5.82 -13.21
CA GLY A 70 -12.93 5.22 -13.48
C GLY A 70 -14.05 6.25 -13.64
N ARG A 71 -15.26 5.74 -13.89
CA ARG A 71 -16.45 6.56 -14.14
C ARG A 71 -16.90 7.24 -12.84
N HIS A 72 -17.24 8.51 -12.94
CA HIS A 72 -17.74 9.32 -11.84
C HIS A 72 -18.65 10.42 -12.39
N GLU A 73 -19.51 10.95 -11.53
CA GLU A 73 -20.37 12.08 -11.86
C GLU A 73 -19.56 13.39 -11.94
N VAL A 74 -20.02 14.32 -12.77
CA VAL A 74 -19.39 15.64 -12.90
C VAL A 74 -19.40 16.34 -11.55
N GLY A 75 -18.23 16.80 -11.10
CA GLY A 75 -18.05 17.47 -9.80
C GLY A 75 -17.70 16.53 -8.64
N GLN A 76 -17.67 15.22 -8.85
CA GLN A 76 -17.16 14.24 -7.87
C GLN A 76 -15.72 13.84 -8.20
N LYS A 77 -14.92 13.47 -7.20
CA LYS A 77 -13.62 12.83 -7.46
C LYS A 77 -13.86 11.42 -8.05
N PRO A 78 -13.05 10.95 -9.01
CA PRO A 78 -13.10 9.57 -9.47
C PRO A 78 -12.91 8.61 -8.29
N PRO A 79 -13.49 7.39 -8.33
CA PRO A 79 -13.26 6.42 -7.27
C PRO A 79 -11.79 6.01 -7.19
N TYR A 80 -11.42 5.33 -6.12
CA TYR A 80 -10.09 4.75 -6.03
C TYR A 80 -9.99 3.60 -7.02
N LYS A 81 -9.04 3.69 -7.93
CA LYS A 81 -8.72 2.64 -8.89
C LYS A 81 -7.78 1.62 -8.26
N GLU A 82 -6.77 2.09 -7.53
CA GLU A 82 -5.77 1.26 -6.85
C GLU A 82 -5.35 1.89 -5.51
N GLN A 83 -5.00 1.05 -4.54
CA GLN A 83 -4.42 1.48 -3.27
C GLN A 83 -3.28 0.58 -2.82
N ARG A 84 -2.33 1.15 -2.08
CA ARG A 84 -1.21 0.43 -1.47
C ARG A 84 -0.92 0.95 -0.08
N LEU A 85 -0.60 0.03 0.84
CA LEU A 85 0.05 0.32 2.12
C LEU A 85 1.41 -0.37 2.15
N ARG A 86 2.45 0.34 2.57
CA ARG A 86 3.81 -0.20 2.68
C ARG A 86 4.45 0.25 3.99
N PHE A 87 5.00 -0.69 4.75
CA PHE A 87 5.64 -0.40 6.04
C PHE A 87 6.75 -1.41 6.34
N THR A 88 7.62 -1.05 7.28
CA THR A 88 8.65 -1.96 7.81
C THR A 88 8.16 -2.55 9.12
N MET A 89 8.27 -3.87 9.25
CA MET A 89 7.92 -4.60 10.46
C MET A 89 8.71 -4.12 11.67
N PRO A 90 8.06 -3.89 12.83
CA PRO A 90 8.75 -3.49 14.06
C PRO A 90 9.91 -4.43 14.38
N ARG A 91 11.04 -3.86 14.81
CA ARG A 91 12.24 -4.61 15.24
C ARG A 91 12.88 -5.50 14.14
N THR A 92 12.53 -5.29 12.88
CA THR A 92 13.15 -6.00 11.75
C THR A 92 13.41 -5.03 10.58
N THR A 93 14.04 -5.53 9.52
CA THR A 93 14.20 -4.80 8.24
C THR A 93 13.18 -5.25 7.18
N GLN A 94 12.27 -6.17 7.53
CA GLN A 94 11.32 -6.71 6.59
C GLN A 94 10.28 -5.66 6.21
N THR A 95 10.19 -5.36 4.92
CA THR A 95 9.12 -4.53 4.35
C THR A 95 7.92 -5.41 4.00
N VAL A 96 6.73 -4.95 4.38
CA VAL A 96 5.44 -5.55 4.05
C VAL A 96 4.65 -4.57 3.18
N THR A 97 4.03 -5.09 2.13
CA THR A 97 3.18 -4.32 1.22
C THR A 97 1.82 -5.00 1.13
N TRP A 98 0.75 -4.23 1.32
CA TRP A 98 -0.62 -4.61 0.99
C TRP A 98 -1.08 -3.82 -0.22
N GLU A 99 -1.79 -4.46 -1.14
CA GLU A 99 -2.30 -3.85 -2.37
C GLU A 99 -3.77 -4.20 -2.57
N ASP A 100 -4.53 -3.22 -3.06
CA ASP A 100 -5.91 -3.38 -3.52
C ASP A 100 -5.99 -2.83 -4.94
N HIS A 101 -6.09 -3.76 -5.88
CA HIS A 101 -6.07 -3.47 -7.31
C HIS A 101 -7.48 -3.21 -7.84
N TYR A 102 -7.52 -2.65 -9.05
CA TYR A 102 -8.76 -2.44 -9.79
C TYR A 102 -9.52 -3.76 -9.97
N SER A 103 -10.83 -3.68 -9.75
CA SER A 103 -11.75 -4.80 -9.87
C SER A 103 -12.74 -4.53 -11.00
N ASP A 104 -12.64 -5.26 -12.10
CA ASP A 104 -13.44 -5.01 -13.31
C ASP A 104 -14.95 -5.04 -13.06
N ASP A 105 -15.40 -5.99 -12.23
CA ASP A 105 -16.80 -6.14 -11.80
C ASP A 105 -17.28 -5.00 -10.89
N LEU A 106 -16.38 -4.32 -10.17
CA LEU A 106 -16.73 -3.18 -9.32
C LEU A 106 -16.50 -1.83 -9.99
N GLY A 107 -15.61 -1.77 -10.98
CA GLY A 107 -15.16 -0.52 -11.60
C GLY A 107 -14.25 0.33 -10.71
N GLN A 108 -13.68 -0.25 -9.64
CA GLN A 108 -12.87 0.44 -8.62
C GLN A 108 -12.09 -0.56 -7.76
N ALA A 109 -11.28 -0.05 -6.84
CA ALA A 109 -10.66 -0.78 -5.74
C ALA A 109 -11.72 -1.33 -4.76
N ASN A 110 -11.39 -2.39 -4.05
CA ASN A 110 -12.36 -3.13 -3.23
C ASN A 110 -12.58 -2.51 -1.86
N PHE A 111 -11.57 -1.84 -1.30
CA PHE A 111 -11.46 -1.67 0.14
C PHE A 111 -11.02 -0.28 0.58
N LEU A 112 -11.36 0.03 1.82
CA LEU A 112 -10.90 1.18 2.57
C LEU A 112 -10.17 0.66 3.83
N PRO A 113 -8.84 0.73 3.89
CA PRO A 113 -8.09 0.46 5.11
C PRO A 113 -8.60 1.26 6.32
N MET A 114 -8.70 0.59 7.47
CA MET A 114 -9.18 1.18 8.72
C MET A 114 -8.24 0.97 9.91
N ALA A 115 -7.70 -0.24 10.06
CA ALA A 115 -6.75 -0.54 11.13
C ALA A 115 -5.62 -1.42 10.61
N LEU A 116 -4.39 -1.10 11.00
CA LEU A 116 -3.21 -1.92 10.81
C LEU A 116 -2.54 -2.12 12.16
N ASP A 117 -2.26 -3.36 12.53
CA ASP A 117 -1.51 -3.67 13.74
C ASP A 117 -0.51 -4.81 13.50
N VAL A 118 0.44 -4.99 14.41
CA VAL A 118 1.39 -6.10 14.42
C VAL A 118 1.33 -6.78 15.78
N VAL A 119 0.64 -7.91 15.84
CA VAL A 119 0.46 -8.69 17.08
C VAL A 119 1.35 -9.93 16.99
N GLU A 120 2.22 -10.11 17.99
CA GLU A 120 3.17 -11.24 18.05
C GLU A 120 4.03 -11.42 16.79
N GLY A 121 4.34 -10.32 16.09
CA GLY A 121 5.13 -10.34 14.85
C GLY A 121 4.32 -10.65 13.59
N THR A 122 2.99 -10.78 13.71
CA THR A 122 2.08 -10.96 12.57
C THR A 122 1.31 -9.67 12.30
N PRO A 123 1.43 -9.09 11.10
CA PRO A 123 0.58 -7.98 10.67
C PRO A 123 -0.87 -8.40 10.47
N TYR A 124 -1.79 -7.57 10.96
CA TYR A 124 -3.21 -7.67 10.72
C TYR A 124 -3.71 -6.36 10.11
N LEU A 125 -4.53 -6.47 9.07
CA LEU A 125 -5.17 -5.35 8.41
C LEU A 125 -6.68 -5.55 8.43
N VAL A 126 -7.39 -4.59 9.02
CA VAL A 126 -8.84 -4.49 8.95
C VAL A 126 -9.21 -3.48 7.88
N VAL A 127 -10.02 -3.91 6.92
CA VAL A 127 -10.53 -3.05 5.85
C VAL A 127 -12.04 -3.06 5.81
N TYR A 128 -12.61 -1.97 5.33
CA TYR A 128 -14.04 -1.84 5.05
C TYR A 128 -14.31 -2.02 3.55
N PRO A 129 -15.36 -2.74 3.14
CA PRO A 129 -15.76 -2.80 1.74
C PRO A 129 -16.14 -1.42 1.20
N MET A 130 -15.54 -1.02 0.08
CA MET A 130 -15.80 0.26 -0.57
C MET A 130 -17.16 0.24 -1.28
N GLY A 131 -18.21 0.60 -0.53
CA GLY A 131 -19.57 0.67 -1.02
C GLY A 131 -20.27 -0.69 -1.14
N CYS A 132 -21.53 -0.65 -1.61
CA CYS A 132 -22.42 -1.82 -1.61
C CYS A 132 -21.99 -2.94 -2.55
N LEU A 133 -21.39 -2.63 -3.70
CA LEU A 133 -20.94 -3.67 -4.63
C LEU A 133 -19.78 -4.47 -4.05
N SER A 134 -18.79 -3.80 -3.48
CA SER A 134 -17.70 -4.48 -2.77
C SER A 134 -18.23 -5.29 -1.58
N TYR A 135 -19.15 -4.71 -0.79
CA TYR A 135 -19.79 -5.43 0.31
C TYR A 135 -20.46 -6.74 -0.14
N ASN A 136 -21.20 -6.71 -1.25
CA ASN A 136 -21.79 -7.90 -1.85
C ASN A 136 -20.73 -8.89 -2.36
N LYS A 137 -19.71 -8.42 -3.10
CA LYS A 137 -18.60 -9.24 -3.59
C LYS A 137 -17.89 -10.02 -2.50
N TRP A 138 -17.66 -9.39 -1.36
CA TRP A 138 -16.87 -9.97 -0.28
C TRP A 138 -17.68 -10.76 0.74
N GLY A 139 -18.94 -11.08 0.40
CA GLY A 139 -19.79 -11.99 1.17
C GLY A 139 -20.55 -11.32 2.31
N ARG A 140 -20.77 -10.00 2.23
CA ARG A 140 -21.60 -9.22 3.14
C ARG A 140 -21.26 -9.46 4.63
N PRO A 141 -19.97 -9.32 5.04
CA PRO A 141 -19.56 -9.61 6.41
C PRO A 141 -20.29 -8.69 7.41
N ASN A 142 -20.62 -9.18 8.61
CA ASN A 142 -21.23 -8.34 9.64
C ASN A 142 -20.58 -8.58 11.03
N PRO A 143 -19.87 -7.62 11.63
CA PRO A 143 -19.57 -6.25 11.16
C PRO A 143 -18.98 -6.16 9.75
N PRO A 144 -19.17 -5.04 9.04
CA PRO A 144 -18.76 -4.84 7.64
C PRO A 144 -17.24 -4.69 7.48
N TYR A 145 -16.48 -5.67 7.96
CA TYR A 145 -15.03 -5.75 7.85
C TYR A 145 -14.60 -6.97 7.06
N VAL A 146 -13.54 -6.81 6.28
CA VAL A 146 -12.73 -7.93 5.80
C VAL A 146 -11.39 -7.85 6.50
N VAL A 147 -10.98 -8.94 7.14
CA VAL A 147 -9.73 -8.99 7.88
C VAL A 147 -8.71 -9.78 7.07
N PHE A 148 -7.50 -9.23 7.00
CA PHE A 148 -6.34 -9.90 6.44
C PHE A 148 -5.27 -10.04 7.52
N HIS A 149 -4.52 -11.13 7.49
CA HIS A 149 -3.24 -11.22 8.20
C HIS A 149 -2.13 -11.52 7.20
N TYR A 150 -0.90 -11.14 7.55
CA TYR A 150 0.27 -11.39 6.73
C TYR A 150 1.08 -12.56 7.29
N HIS A 151 1.17 -13.64 6.52
CA HIS A 151 1.91 -14.86 6.86
C HIS A 151 2.55 -15.43 5.60
N ASP A 152 3.70 -16.10 5.69
CA ASP A 152 4.43 -16.66 4.53
C ASP A 152 4.60 -15.67 3.36
N LYS A 153 4.88 -14.41 3.70
CA LYS A 153 5.05 -13.31 2.75
C LYS A 153 3.81 -12.94 1.92
N LYS A 154 2.61 -13.37 2.32
CA LYS A 154 1.35 -13.08 1.64
C LYS A 154 0.28 -12.59 2.61
N TRP A 155 -0.61 -11.73 2.11
CA TRP A 155 -1.85 -11.39 2.81
C TRP A 155 -2.89 -12.47 2.57
N THR A 156 -3.48 -12.98 3.64
CA THR A 156 -4.55 -13.98 3.58
C THR A 156 -5.76 -13.47 4.35
N ARG A 157 -6.96 -13.63 3.77
CA ARG A 157 -8.21 -13.31 4.47
C ARG A 157 -8.36 -14.26 5.67
N THR A 158 -8.76 -13.72 6.80
CA THR A 158 -9.05 -14.46 8.03
C THR A 158 -10.42 -14.06 8.58
N PRO A 159 -11.15 -14.97 9.25
CA PRO A 159 -12.38 -14.63 9.96
C PRO A 159 -12.17 -13.53 11.01
N LEU A 160 -13.20 -12.70 11.25
CA LEU A 160 -13.14 -11.65 12.28
C LEU A 160 -12.90 -12.22 13.69
N GLN A 161 -13.30 -13.47 13.94
CA GLN A 161 -13.10 -14.18 15.19
C GLN A 161 -11.63 -14.48 15.49
N GLU A 162 -10.79 -14.54 14.45
CA GLU A 162 -9.34 -14.77 14.54
C GLU A 162 -8.54 -13.47 14.62
N LEU A 163 -9.18 -12.30 14.43
CA LEU A 163 -8.51 -11.00 14.62
C LEU A 163 -8.18 -10.81 16.10
N PRO A 164 -6.91 -10.55 16.47
CA PRO A 164 -6.51 -10.34 17.87
C PRO A 164 -7.38 -9.33 18.62
N THR A 165 -7.67 -9.61 19.88
CA THR A 165 -8.57 -8.78 20.71
C THR A 165 -7.99 -7.40 21.04
N ASP A 166 -6.66 -7.25 20.97
CA ASP A 166 -5.96 -5.99 21.23
C ASP A 166 -6.21 -4.94 20.13
N ILE A 167 -6.59 -5.39 18.93
CA ILE A 167 -6.95 -4.52 17.80
C ILE A 167 -8.39 -4.03 18.00
N THR A 168 -8.51 -2.88 18.66
CA THR A 168 -9.80 -2.35 19.15
C THR A 168 -10.24 -1.06 18.45
N THR A 169 -9.33 -0.30 17.85
CA THR A 169 -9.64 0.99 17.22
C THR A 169 -8.99 1.12 15.84
N PRO A 170 -9.67 1.77 14.87
CA PRO A 170 -9.02 2.25 13.66
C PRO A 170 -7.81 3.14 13.97
N ASN A 171 -6.79 3.09 13.12
CA ASN A 171 -5.52 3.82 13.31
C ASN A 171 -4.86 4.24 11.98
N VAL A 172 -5.61 4.18 10.88
CA VAL A 172 -5.26 4.79 9.58
C VAL A 172 -6.41 5.71 9.12
N LEU A 173 -6.12 6.65 8.22
CA LEU A 173 -7.14 7.51 7.64
C LEU A 173 -8.17 6.67 6.85
N PHE A 174 -9.43 6.80 7.22
CA PHE A 174 -10.54 6.04 6.64
C PHE A 174 -11.40 6.91 5.70
N SER A 175 -12.21 6.27 4.85
CA SER A 175 -13.16 6.89 3.91
C SER A 175 -12.52 7.66 2.74
N GLN A 176 -11.97 8.85 2.99
CA GLN A 176 -11.39 9.73 1.96
C GLN A 176 -10.01 10.25 2.38
N PRO A 177 -9.01 9.37 2.54
CA PRO A 177 -7.74 9.73 3.16
C PRO A 177 -6.94 10.79 2.38
N ASP A 178 -6.98 10.80 1.05
CA ASP A 178 -6.33 11.83 0.22
C ASP A 178 -6.93 13.22 0.45
N VAL A 179 -8.25 13.32 0.64
CA VAL A 179 -8.94 14.58 0.94
C VAL A 179 -8.55 15.09 2.33
N GLU A 180 -8.44 14.20 3.32
CA GLU A 180 -7.96 14.59 4.65
C GLU A 180 -6.49 15.04 4.62
N VAL A 181 -5.65 14.36 3.84
CA VAL A 181 -4.24 14.74 3.62
C VAL A 181 -4.12 16.12 2.97
N GLU A 182 -4.91 16.39 1.92
CA GLU A 182 -5.03 17.70 1.28
C GLU A 182 -5.45 18.77 2.30
N ARG A 183 -6.49 18.48 3.10
CA ARG A 183 -7.01 19.38 4.15
C ARG A 183 -5.97 19.70 5.21
N PHE A 184 -5.17 18.72 5.62
CA PHE A 184 -4.09 18.94 6.58
C PHE A 184 -2.90 19.70 5.98
N GLY A 185 -2.73 19.67 4.66
CA GLY A 185 -1.59 20.29 3.97
C GLY A 185 -0.24 19.66 4.35
N LYS A 186 -0.23 18.37 4.76
CA LYS A 186 0.96 17.66 5.24
C LYS A 186 1.12 16.32 4.53
N ARG A 187 2.37 15.95 4.24
CA ARG A 187 2.72 14.63 3.68
C ARG A 187 3.00 13.56 4.74
N VAL A 188 3.03 13.94 6.02
CA VAL A 188 3.14 13.04 7.16
C VAL A 188 1.97 13.35 8.10
N ILE A 189 1.10 12.37 8.29
CA ILE A 189 -0.08 12.46 9.16
C ILE A 189 0.25 11.72 10.45
N THR A 190 0.15 12.41 11.60
CA THR A 190 0.50 11.82 12.90
C THR A 190 -0.65 10.97 13.45
N ALA A 191 -0.34 10.08 14.40
CA ALA A 191 -1.37 9.26 15.06
C ALA A 191 -2.47 10.12 15.71
N ASP A 192 -2.10 11.27 16.28
CA ASP A 192 -3.05 12.20 16.91
C ASP A 192 -3.99 12.86 15.89
N MET A 193 -3.47 13.19 14.68
CA MET A 193 -4.31 13.71 13.59
C MET A 193 -5.31 12.66 13.12
N ILE A 194 -4.86 11.41 12.94
CA ILE A 194 -5.71 10.28 12.55
C ILE A 194 -6.81 10.05 13.61
N LYS A 195 -6.43 10.04 14.88
CA LYS A 195 -7.37 9.93 16.01
C LYS A 195 -8.40 11.06 16.00
N GLY A 196 -7.98 12.29 15.68
CA GLY A 196 -8.87 13.43 15.53
C GLY A 196 -9.91 13.25 14.42
N VAL A 197 -9.51 12.71 13.26
CA VAL A 197 -10.45 12.39 12.16
C VAL A 197 -11.43 11.30 12.59
N ILE A 198 -10.93 10.20 13.18
CA ILE A 198 -11.74 9.05 13.60
C ILE A 198 -12.80 9.46 14.64
N ALA A 199 -12.44 10.34 15.57
CA ALA A 199 -13.37 10.85 16.58
C ALA A 199 -14.60 11.54 15.97
N GLY A 200 -14.47 12.09 14.76
CA GLY A 200 -15.53 12.78 14.02
C GLY A 200 -16.58 11.86 13.38
N TYR A 201 -16.31 10.56 13.20
CA TYR A 201 -17.29 9.65 12.61
C TYR A 201 -18.50 9.44 13.53
N LYS A 202 -19.70 9.25 12.95
CA LYS A 202 -20.90 8.99 13.75
C LYS A 202 -21.09 7.50 14.04
N GLN A 203 -20.70 6.68 13.08
CA GLN A 203 -20.88 5.23 13.10
C GLN A 203 -19.95 4.58 14.13
N PRO A 204 -20.47 3.71 15.02
CA PRO A 204 -19.63 3.01 16.00
C PRO A 204 -18.59 2.11 15.34
N GLU A 205 -18.93 1.50 14.20
CA GLU A 205 -18.01 0.67 13.40
C GLU A 205 -16.84 1.44 12.79
N PHE A 206 -16.91 2.77 12.73
CA PHE A 206 -15.81 3.62 12.26
C PHE A 206 -14.96 4.19 13.39
N LYS A 207 -15.43 4.04 14.64
CA LYS A 207 -14.72 4.50 15.84
C LYS A 207 -14.01 3.37 16.58
N THR A 208 -14.58 2.17 16.49
CA THR A 208 -14.11 0.97 17.18
C THR A 208 -14.24 -0.22 16.25
N ILE A 209 -13.33 -1.19 16.39
CA ILE A 209 -13.41 -2.47 15.67
C ILE A 209 -14.43 -3.34 16.40
N LEU A 210 -15.66 -3.30 15.91
CA LEU A 210 -16.76 -4.08 16.47
C LEU A 210 -16.51 -5.59 16.33
N ARG A 211 -16.98 -6.33 17.33
CA ARG A 211 -17.00 -7.82 17.32
C ARG A 211 -18.41 -8.39 17.26
N THR A 212 -19.41 -7.52 17.39
CA THR A 212 -20.83 -7.86 17.34
C THR A 212 -21.46 -7.27 16.07
N PRO A 213 -22.38 -7.98 15.41
CA PRO A 213 -23.03 -7.50 14.20
C PRO A 213 -23.64 -6.10 14.34
N VAL A 214 -23.45 -5.27 13.32
CA VAL A 214 -24.16 -4.01 13.13
C VAL A 214 -25.61 -4.31 12.78
N LYS A 215 -26.55 -3.60 13.43
CA LYS A 215 -27.99 -3.77 13.19
C LYS A 215 -28.37 -3.24 11.81
N ALA A 216 -29.27 -3.92 11.12
CA ALA A 216 -29.89 -3.39 9.91
C ALA A 216 -30.61 -2.07 10.21
N GLY A 217 -30.52 -1.13 9.27
CA GLY A 217 -31.01 0.25 9.42
C GLY A 217 -30.02 1.22 10.07
N SER A 218 -28.80 0.79 10.42
CA SER A 218 -27.79 1.68 11.05
C SER A 218 -27.24 2.69 10.04
N GLU A 219 -27.48 3.98 10.27
CA GLU A 219 -27.18 5.05 9.31
C GLU A 219 -25.73 5.03 8.77
N GLY A 220 -25.58 5.00 7.45
CA GLY A 220 -24.27 5.02 6.77
C GLY A 220 -23.48 3.71 6.82
N SER A 221 -24.05 2.63 7.37
CA SER A 221 -23.43 1.31 7.35
C SER A 221 -23.69 0.57 6.03
N THR A 222 -22.67 -0.12 5.50
CA THR A 222 -22.86 -1.02 4.34
C THR A 222 -23.65 -2.27 4.70
N ALA A 223 -23.85 -2.55 6.00
CA ALA A 223 -24.80 -3.56 6.46
C ALA A 223 -26.24 -3.33 5.95
N ASN A 224 -26.57 -2.10 5.54
CA ASN A 224 -27.87 -1.74 4.97
C ASN A 224 -27.96 -1.89 3.44
N CYS A 225 -26.86 -2.21 2.77
CA CYS A 225 -26.86 -2.35 1.33
C CYS A 225 -27.80 -3.47 0.88
N GLU A 226 -28.50 -3.27 -0.22
CA GLU A 226 -29.29 -4.33 -0.86
C GLU A 226 -28.41 -5.52 -1.22
N GLU A 227 -28.98 -6.72 -1.15
CA GLU A 227 -28.32 -7.92 -1.63
C GLU A 227 -28.26 -7.89 -3.15
N MET A 228 -27.05 -8.12 -3.68
CA MET A 228 -26.80 -8.19 -5.11
C MET A 228 -25.85 -9.35 -5.40
N ILE A 229 -26.05 -9.99 -6.54
CA ILE A 229 -25.14 -11.01 -7.06
C ILE A 229 -24.52 -10.54 -8.37
N HIS A 230 -23.25 -10.87 -8.60
CA HIS A 230 -22.62 -10.65 -9.89
C HIS A 230 -23.05 -11.76 -10.85
N TYR A 231 -23.73 -11.39 -11.93
CA TYR A 231 -24.22 -12.30 -12.94
C TYR A 231 -23.78 -11.84 -14.33
N LYS A 232 -23.00 -12.69 -15.02
CA LYS A 232 -22.32 -12.38 -16.28
C LYS A 232 -21.44 -11.13 -16.17
N CYS A 233 -21.90 -9.99 -16.68
CA CYS A 233 -21.13 -8.74 -16.75
C CYS A 233 -21.70 -7.62 -15.86
N GLY A 234 -22.59 -7.93 -14.92
CA GLY A 234 -23.14 -6.91 -14.02
C GLY A 234 -23.72 -7.44 -12.72
N TRP A 235 -24.00 -6.51 -11.81
CA TRP A 235 -24.63 -6.77 -10.53
C TRP A 235 -26.14 -6.69 -10.64
N ILE A 236 -26.84 -7.70 -10.14
CA ILE A 236 -28.30 -7.79 -10.21
C ILE A 236 -28.90 -8.10 -8.84
N ASN A 237 -30.14 -7.69 -8.63
CA ASN A 237 -30.96 -8.15 -7.52
C ASN A 237 -31.25 -9.65 -7.71
N PRO A 238 -30.94 -10.52 -6.72
CA PRO A 238 -31.11 -11.97 -6.88
C PRO A 238 -32.56 -12.45 -6.83
N GLN A 239 -33.49 -11.64 -6.30
CA GLN A 239 -34.91 -11.97 -6.20
C GLN A 239 -35.72 -11.62 -7.47
N GLY A 240 -35.19 -10.75 -8.36
CA GLY A 240 -35.87 -10.31 -9.58
C GLY A 240 -35.42 -11.06 -10.85
N THR A 241 -36.32 -11.24 -11.83
CA THR A 241 -35.96 -11.85 -13.13
C THR A 241 -35.39 -10.85 -14.12
N PHE A 242 -35.82 -9.59 -14.06
CA PHE A 242 -35.42 -8.53 -15.00
C PHE A 242 -33.90 -8.39 -15.14
N GLY A 243 -33.18 -8.36 -14.02
CA GLY A 243 -31.71 -8.21 -14.04
C GLY A 243 -31.03 -9.35 -14.79
N ARG A 244 -31.45 -10.60 -14.53
CA ARG A 244 -30.92 -11.77 -15.22
C ARG A 244 -31.24 -11.73 -16.73
N GLU A 245 -32.49 -11.47 -17.09
CA GLU A 245 -32.92 -11.37 -18.50
C GLU A 245 -32.18 -10.26 -19.26
N TYR A 246 -31.96 -9.11 -18.62
CA TYR A 246 -31.20 -8.01 -19.20
C TYR A 246 -29.75 -8.42 -19.45
N MET A 247 -29.09 -9.00 -18.45
CA MET A 247 -27.69 -9.46 -18.59
C MET A 247 -27.57 -10.58 -19.64
N ASP A 248 -28.57 -11.45 -19.76
CA ASP A 248 -28.58 -12.50 -20.78
C ASP A 248 -28.60 -11.97 -22.22
N ARG A 249 -29.24 -10.81 -22.44
CA ARG A 249 -29.32 -10.17 -23.76
C ARG A 249 -28.13 -9.27 -24.09
N THR A 250 -27.49 -8.71 -23.07
CA THR A 250 -26.50 -7.63 -23.23
C THR A 250 -25.06 -8.08 -22.99
N CYS A 251 -24.86 -9.01 -22.06
CA CYS A 251 -23.56 -9.63 -21.82
C CYS A 251 -23.37 -10.77 -22.82
N LYS A 252 -22.36 -10.63 -23.68
CA LYS A 252 -21.93 -11.68 -24.62
C LYS A 252 -21.23 -12.82 -23.90
#